data_AF-A0A2W4LHU9-F1
#
_entry.id   AF-A0A2W4LHU9-F1
#
_cell.length_a   1.000
_cell.length_b   1.000
_cell.length_c   1.000
_cell.angle_alpha   90.00
_cell.angle_beta   90.00
_cell.angle_gamma   90.00
#
_symmetry.space_group_name_H-M   'P 1'
#
loop_
_entity.id
_entity.type
_entity.pdbx_description
1 polymer ?
#
loop_
_entity_poly.entity_id
_entity_poly.type
_entity_poly.pdbx_seq_one_letter_code
_entity_poly.pdbx_strand_id
1 'polypeptide(L)'
;MGGRAREHRRELVEGGGEPLPPLAAHGEGSLPSTPADLDAWLVERGLRLEATCSGHDGLTRAIIENDARLDAAVQGLLDAEQAAGRLAGKSPLALAEWLRARLAEERELGVEIFRLPAFERDAVTLRGLARQRPFTVASTLAAAPFFALRDRVRREHETAAARPAPASDRAGQNALIHVARLRPGKLRRSAVHFALACVHDLVRARRPDALPAALGRIHCAAWTLLPGERLLFTMTYDGSFEVLGPELAKHAPRAIRAIWGHTEGFGAASCLPLGGGVGIDGLRRFARAFEVPAQIWYSAYPDLTVADVLRNHHLRELLASDLDAASASALSALL
;
A
#
# COMPACT_ATOMS: atom_id res chain seq x y z
N MET A 1 -16.35 10.68 2.54
CA MET A 1 -15.05 10.67 1.82
C MET A 1 -15.06 11.37 0.43
N GLY A 2 -16.12 12.09 0.03
CA GLY A 2 -16.21 12.68 -1.32
C GLY A 2 -15.42 13.97 -1.59
N GLY A 3 -14.93 14.67 -0.55
CA GLY A 3 -14.18 15.94 -0.70
C GLY A 3 -12.76 15.74 -1.25
N ARG A 4 -11.97 14.85 -0.65
CA ARG A 4 -10.53 14.68 -0.98
C ARG A 4 -10.29 14.11 -2.37
N ALA A 5 -11.17 13.23 -2.87
CA ALA A 5 -11.02 12.64 -4.20
C ALA A 5 -11.36 13.63 -5.34
N ARG A 6 -12.28 14.57 -5.08
CA ARG A 6 -12.59 15.65 -6.03
C ARG A 6 -11.48 16.69 -6.07
N GLU A 7 -10.95 17.04 -4.91
CA GLU A 7 -9.83 17.97 -4.77
C GLU A 7 -8.58 17.46 -5.48
N HIS A 8 -8.19 16.20 -5.23
CA HIS A 8 -7.03 15.62 -5.91
C HIS A 8 -7.20 15.48 -7.43
N ARG A 9 -8.41 15.17 -7.91
CA ARG A 9 -8.68 15.13 -9.35
C ARG A 9 -8.66 16.52 -9.96
N ARG A 10 -9.10 17.54 -9.21
CA ARG A 10 -8.99 18.94 -9.62
C ARG A 10 -7.54 19.38 -9.72
N GLU A 11 -6.69 19.04 -8.74
CA GLU A 11 -5.24 19.24 -8.81
C GLU A 11 -4.61 18.51 -10.02
N LEU A 12 -5.05 17.30 -10.33
CA LEU A 12 -4.59 16.55 -11.51
C LEU A 12 -4.99 17.25 -12.81
N VAL A 13 -6.20 17.80 -12.87
CA VAL A 13 -6.72 18.50 -14.05
C VAL A 13 -6.04 19.88 -14.21
N GLU A 14 -5.80 20.59 -13.10
CA GLU A 14 -5.17 21.92 -13.09
C GLU A 14 -3.64 21.84 -13.28
N GLY A 15 -2.99 20.83 -12.68
CA GLY A 15 -1.53 20.64 -12.72
C GLY A 15 -1.04 19.65 -13.79
N GLY A 16 -1.89 18.75 -14.29
CA GLY A 16 -1.53 17.71 -15.26
C GLY A 16 -1.58 18.14 -16.73
N GLY A 17 -1.74 19.44 -17.01
CA GLY A 17 -1.99 20.06 -18.32
C GLY A 17 -1.36 19.40 -19.56
N GLU A 18 -0.28 19.98 -20.11
CA GLU A 18 0.37 19.59 -21.40
C GLU A 18 0.63 18.08 -21.64
N PRO A 19 1.05 17.26 -20.66
CA PRO A 19 1.47 15.88 -20.95
C PRO A 19 0.32 14.85 -21.00
N LEU A 20 -0.87 15.14 -20.47
CA LEU A 20 -2.00 14.19 -20.49
C LEU A 20 -2.66 14.04 -21.87
N PRO A 21 -2.95 15.14 -22.63
CA PRO A 21 -3.55 15.08 -23.97
C PRO A 21 -2.85 14.14 -24.96
N PRO A 22 -1.51 14.17 -25.10
CA PRO A 22 -0.79 13.25 -26.00
C PRO A 22 -0.92 11.79 -25.56
N LEU A 23 -0.88 11.50 -24.25
CA LEU A 23 -0.92 10.13 -23.74
C LEU A 23 -2.26 9.44 -24.03
N ALA A 24 -3.39 10.12 -23.81
CA ALA A 24 -4.68 9.50 -24.09
C ALA A 24 -5.21 9.72 -25.51
N ALA A 25 -4.52 10.50 -26.36
CA ALA A 25 -4.69 10.42 -27.82
C ALA A 25 -4.34 9.03 -28.38
N HIS A 26 -3.54 8.24 -27.66
CA HIS A 26 -3.22 6.85 -27.99
C HIS A 26 -4.25 5.83 -27.44
N GLY A 27 -5.25 6.28 -26.68
CA GLY A 27 -6.32 5.43 -26.14
C GLY A 27 -7.59 5.42 -27.01
N GLU A 28 -8.51 4.50 -26.73
CA GLU A 28 -9.84 4.52 -27.35
C GLU A 28 -10.65 5.73 -26.82
N GLY A 29 -10.76 6.78 -27.62
CA GLY A 29 -11.51 8.01 -27.34
C GLY A 29 -10.59 9.22 -27.20
N SER A 30 -11.01 10.35 -27.76
CA SER A 30 -10.29 11.62 -27.66
C SER A 30 -10.37 12.17 -26.24
N LEU A 31 -9.24 12.63 -25.69
CA LEU A 31 -9.27 13.39 -24.45
C LEU A 31 -10.05 14.69 -24.65
N PRO A 32 -10.88 15.07 -23.67
CA PRO A 32 -11.56 16.35 -23.72
C PRO A 32 -10.57 17.50 -23.63
N SER A 33 -10.84 18.57 -24.38
CA SER A 33 -9.95 19.73 -24.49
C SER A 33 -10.13 20.73 -23.33
N THR A 34 -11.18 20.59 -22.52
CA THR A 34 -11.45 21.47 -21.38
C THR A 34 -11.24 20.75 -20.05
N PRO A 35 -10.77 21.47 -19.00
CA PRO A 35 -10.64 20.93 -17.64
C PRO A 35 -11.93 20.28 -17.09
N ALA A 36 -13.08 20.89 -17.34
CA ALA A 36 -14.37 20.40 -16.84
C ALA A 36 -14.77 19.08 -17.52
N ASP A 37 -14.57 18.99 -18.83
CA ASP A 37 -14.87 17.77 -19.57
C ASP A 37 -13.86 16.66 -19.23
N LEU A 38 -12.60 17.01 -18.95
CA LEU A 38 -11.58 16.06 -18.48
C LEU A 38 -11.94 15.46 -17.12
N ASP A 39 -12.42 16.26 -16.16
CA ASP A 39 -12.92 15.75 -14.87
C ASP A 39 -14.08 14.76 -15.07
N ALA A 40 -15.06 15.12 -15.90
CA ALA A 40 -16.20 14.26 -16.22
C ALA A 40 -15.75 12.95 -16.89
N TRP A 41 -14.82 13.02 -17.85
CA TRP A 41 -14.24 11.87 -18.54
C TRP A 41 -13.49 10.95 -17.58
N LEU A 42 -12.70 11.49 -16.65
CA LEU A 42 -11.99 10.73 -15.62
C LEU A 42 -12.95 10.05 -14.65
N VAL A 43 -14.10 10.67 -14.34
CA VAL A 43 -15.14 10.07 -13.50
C VAL A 43 -15.84 8.93 -14.25
N GLU A 44 -16.19 9.13 -15.52
CA GLU A 44 -16.87 8.13 -16.35
C GLU A 44 -16.02 6.88 -16.57
N ARG A 45 -14.73 7.06 -16.86
CA ARG A 45 -13.80 5.97 -17.19
C ARG A 45 -12.99 5.47 -15.99
N GLY A 46 -13.16 6.11 -14.83
CA GLY A 46 -12.50 5.73 -13.59
C GLY A 46 -12.91 4.32 -13.17
N LEU A 47 -11.93 3.43 -13.05
CA LEU A 47 -12.17 2.10 -12.51
C LEU A 47 -12.16 2.14 -10.99
N ARG A 48 -13.07 1.37 -10.40
CA ARG A 48 -13.15 1.23 -8.94
C ARG A 48 -11.96 0.41 -8.44
N LEU A 49 -11.24 0.96 -7.47
CA LEU A 49 -10.32 0.17 -6.63
C LEU A 49 -11.16 -0.70 -5.69
N GLU A 50 -11.10 -2.02 -5.88
CA GLU A 50 -11.86 -2.99 -5.09
C GLU A 50 -11.26 -3.15 -3.70
N ALA A 51 -9.94 -3.11 -3.59
CA ALA A 51 -9.20 -3.12 -2.34
C ALA A 51 -7.94 -2.27 -2.47
N THR A 52 -7.53 -1.64 -1.37
CA THR A 52 -6.29 -0.85 -1.28
C THR A 52 -5.67 -1.06 0.08
N CYS A 53 -4.35 -1.19 0.14
CA CYS A 53 -3.57 -1.09 1.35
C CYS A 53 -2.46 -0.06 1.20
N SER A 54 -2.12 0.61 2.30
CA SER A 54 -0.97 1.50 2.37
C SER A 54 -0.20 1.20 3.65
N GLY A 55 1.13 1.15 3.55
CA GLY A 55 2.01 0.85 4.69
C GLY A 55 2.15 2.02 5.69
N HIS A 56 1.90 3.24 5.23
CA HIS A 56 1.98 4.47 6.02
C HIS A 56 0.63 5.20 6.15
N ASP A 57 -0.44 4.57 5.67
CA ASP A 57 -1.81 4.75 6.14
C ASP A 57 -2.37 6.18 6.15
N GLY A 58 -2.46 6.76 4.95
CA GLY A 58 -3.16 8.03 4.74
C GLY A 58 -2.32 9.28 5.00
N LEU A 59 -1.04 9.14 5.38
CA LEU A 59 -0.08 10.24 5.29
C LEU A 59 -0.02 10.73 3.83
N THR A 60 -0.22 12.04 3.65
CA THR A 60 -0.16 12.67 2.33
C THR A 60 1.29 12.90 1.93
N ARG A 61 1.52 13.09 0.62
CA ARG A 61 2.85 13.47 0.09
C ARG A 61 3.46 14.65 0.83
N ALA A 62 2.68 15.72 1.02
CA ALA A 62 3.15 16.94 1.69
C ALA A 62 3.62 16.67 3.13
N ILE A 63 2.88 15.81 3.86
CA ILE A 63 3.26 15.40 5.22
C ILE A 63 4.54 14.56 5.18
N ILE A 64 4.64 13.57 4.28
CA ILE A 64 5.82 12.71 4.15
C ILE A 64 7.08 13.53 3.85
N GLU A 65 6.99 14.47 2.91
CA GLU A 65 8.11 15.36 2.55
C GLU A 65 8.47 16.31 3.69
N ASN A 66 7.48 16.84 4.42
CA ASN A 66 7.71 17.65 5.61
C ASN A 66 8.44 16.85 6.70
N ASP A 67 7.98 15.63 6.98
CA ASP A 67 8.52 14.78 8.03
C ASP A 67 9.96 14.36 7.69
N ALA A 68 10.27 14.14 6.41
CA ALA A 68 11.64 13.90 5.95
C ALA A 68 12.55 15.13 6.08
N ARG A 69 12.06 16.33 5.76
CA ARG A 69 12.82 17.57 5.99
C ARG A 69 13.08 17.81 7.48
N LEU A 70 12.09 17.50 8.32
CA LEU A 70 12.21 17.64 9.77
C LEU A 70 13.28 16.68 10.32
N ASP A 71 13.28 15.42 9.89
CA ASP A 71 14.31 14.45 10.27
C ASP A 71 15.70 14.92 9.82
N ALA A 72 15.85 15.38 8.58
CA ALA A 72 17.13 15.89 8.08
C ALA A 72 17.62 17.11 8.88
N ALA A 73 16.73 18.03 9.26
CA ALA A 73 17.06 19.18 10.11
C ALA A 73 17.50 18.74 11.51
N VAL A 74 16.78 17.79 12.12
CA VAL A 74 17.14 17.23 13.44
C VAL A 74 18.51 16.56 13.38
N GLN A 75 18.77 15.73 12.37
CA GLN A 75 20.08 15.08 12.20
C GLN A 75 21.20 16.10 12.03
N GLY A 76 21.00 17.14 11.21
CA GLY A 76 21.98 18.22 11.04
C GLY A 76 22.30 18.96 12.35
N LEU A 77 21.29 19.22 13.19
CA LEU A 77 21.47 19.83 14.50
C LEU A 77 22.23 18.90 15.46
N LEU A 78 21.91 17.61 15.46
CA LEU A 78 22.59 16.61 16.30
C LEU A 78 24.04 16.44 15.89
N ASP A 79 24.33 16.34 14.60
CA ASP A 79 25.68 16.24 14.06
C ASP A 79 26.54 17.45 14.46
N ALA A 80 25.98 18.66 14.39
CA ALA A 80 26.67 19.89 14.80
C ALA A 80 26.97 19.91 16.31
N GLU A 81 26.02 19.50 17.17
CA GLU A 81 26.24 19.42 18.61
C GLU A 81 27.21 18.30 19.01
N GLN A 82 27.16 17.18 18.30
CA GLN A 82 28.07 16.06 18.48
C GLN A 82 29.50 16.46 18.10
N ALA A 83 29.68 17.14 16.96
CA ALA A 83 30.97 17.67 16.53
C ALA A 83 31.55 18.69 17.53
N ALA A 84 30.68 19.43 18.22
CA ALA A 84 31.09 20.35 19.28
C ALA A 84 31.29 19.69 20.65
N GLY A 85 31.07 18.37 20.78
CA GLY A 85 31.21 17.61 22.03
C GLY A 85 30.16 17.95 23.09
N ARG A 86 29.06 18.63 22.72
CA ARG A 86 28.03 19.12 23.65
C ARG A 86 26.86 18.15 23.83
N LEU A 87 26.78 17.11 23.00
CA LEU A 87 25.72 16.10 23.09
C LEU A 87 25.95 15.15 24.28
N ALA A 88 27.21 14.87 24.62
CA ALA A 88 27.59 13.95 25.68
C ALA A 88 27.08 14.43 27.06
N GLY A 89 26.35 13.55 27.76
CA GLY A 89 25.83 13.80 29.10
C GLY A 89 24.46 14.50 29.16
N LYS A 90 23.84 14.83 28.03
CA LYS A 90 22.44 15.29 28.03
C LYS A 90 21.51 14.13 28.41
N SER A 91 20.60 14.37 29.35
CA SER A 91 19.50 13.44 29.60
C SER A 91 18.53 13.45 28.41
N PRO A 92 17.72 12.40 28.18
CA PRO A 92 16.72 12.37 27.11
C PRO A 92 15.79 13.59 27.13
N LEU A 93 15.37 14.03 28.33
CA LEU A 93 14.52 15.21 28.48
C LEU A 93 15.28 16.50 28.10
N ALA A 94 16.51 16.67 28.59
CA ALA A 94 17.31 17.86 28.27
C ALA A 94 17.65 17.94 26.78
N LEU A 95 17.87 16.80 26.12
CA LEU A 95 18.07 16.72 24.67
C LEU A 95 16.79 17.13 23.92
N ALA A 96 15.65 16.59 24.33
CA ALA A 96 14.37 16.88 23.70
C ALA A 96 13.93 18.35 23.85
N GLU A 97 14.11 18.93 25.05
CA GLU A 97 13.87 20.35 25.32
C GLU A 97 14.78 21.23 24.46
N TRP A 98 16.06 20.89 24.38
CA TRP A 98 17.03 21.61 23.55
C TRP A 98 16.66 21.55 22.06
N LEU A 99 16.32 20.38 21.54
CA LEU A 99 15.89 20.21 20.14
C LEU A 99 14.67 21.07 19.83
N ARG A 100 13.64 21.04 20.67
CA ARG A 100 12.43 21.87 20.47
C ARG A 100 12.74 23.36 20.50
N ALA A 101 13.61 23.80 21.41
CA ALA A 101 14.02 25.19 21.47
C ALA A 101 14.76 25.63 20.19
N ARG A 102 15.69 24.82 19.70
CA ARG A 102 16.43 25.09 18.45
C ARG A 102 15.50 25.12 17.23
N LEU A 103 14.64 24.12 17.07
CA LEU A 103 13.69 24.06 15.96
C LEU A 103 12.69 25.21 15.98
N ALA A 104 12.34 25.74 17.15
CA ALA A 104 11.48 26.92 17.26
C ALA A 104 12.19 28.23 16.87
N GLU A 105 13.51 28.32 17.08
CA GLU A 105 14.33 29.47 16.69
C GLU A 105 14.65 29.46 15.17
N GLU A 106 14.85 28.29 14.58
CA GLU A 106 15.21 28.13 13.16
C GLU A 106 13.99 28.18 12.22
N ARG A 107 13.38 29.36 12.10
CA ARG A 107 12.26 29.62 11.18
C ARG A 107 12.61 29.40 9.69
N GLU A 108 13.88 29.38 9.32
CA GLU A 108 14.34 29.21 7.93
C GLU A 108 14.30 27.76 7.44
N LEU A 109 14.10 26.77 8.33
CA LEU A 109 14.06 25.35 7.96
C LEU A 109 12.83 24.98 7.12
N GLY A 110 11.76 25.80 7.13
CA GLY A 110 10.54 25.52 6.37
C GLY A 110 9.86 24.20 6.76
N VAL A 111 10.05 23.76 8.01
CA VAL A 111 9.47 22.52 8.55
C VAL A 111 8.33 22.85 9.50
N GLU A 112 7.26 22.06 9.42
CA GLU A 112 6.09 22.22 10.27
C GLU A 112 6.05 21.09 11.31
N ILE A 113 5.90 21.46 12.58
CA ILE A 113 5.72 20.54 13.70
C ILE A 113 4.27 20.65 14.17
N PHE A 114 3.51 19.59 13.95
CA PHE A 114 2.10 19.52 14.31
C PHE A 114 1.71 18.08 14.63
N ARG A 115 0.58 17.91 15.32
CA ARG A 115 -0.05 16.60 15.53
C ARG A 115 -1.16 16.38 14.51
N LEU A 116 -1.21 15.19 13.95
CA LEU A 116 -2.37 14.77 13.18
C LEU A 116 -3.52 14.40 14.13
N PRO A 117 -4.78 14.70 13.76
CA PRO A 117 -5.91 14.25 14.55
C PRO A 117 -5.90 12.72 14.61
N ALA A 118 -6.20 12.16 15.78
CA ALA A 118 -6.35 10.72 15.92
C ALA A 118 -7.38 10.23 14.91
N PHE A 119 -6.93 9.40 13.96
CA PHE A 119 -7.84 8.82 12.99
C PHE A 119 -8.67 7.75 13.69
N GLU A 120 -9.94 8.06 14.00
CA GLU A 120 -10.90 7.05 14.45
C GLU A 120 -11.04 6.00 13.35
N ARG A 121 -10.50 4.82 13.63
CA ARG A 121 -10.74 3.65 12.79
C ARG A 121 -12.05 3.06 13.23
N ASP A 122 -12.96 2.87 12.29
CA ASP A 122 -14.07 1.96 12.49
C ASP A 122 -13.48 0.60 12.87
N ALA A 123 -13.77 0.14 14.09
CA ALA A 123 -13.40 -1.19 14.54
C ALA A 123 -14.20 -2.22 13.73
N VAL A 124 -13.81 -2.48 12.48
CA VAL A 124 -14.40 -3.52 11.66
C VAL A 124 -13.86 -4.86 12.17
N THR A 125 -14.52 -5.38 13.20
CA THR A 125 -14.31 -6.75 13.63
C THR A 125 -14.82 -7.70 12.54
N LEU A 126 -14.18 -8.86 12.38
CA LEU A 126 -14.67 -9.93 11.49
C LEU A 126 -16.15 -10.30 11.76
N ARG A 127 -16.62 -10.10 13.00
CA ARG A 127 -18.03 -10.24 13.40
C ARG A 127 -18.92 -9.12 12.82
N GLY A 128 -18.45 -7.88 12.79
CA GLY A 128 -19.12 -6.76 12.13
C GLY A 128 -19.23 -6.98 10.62
N LEU A 129 -18.18 -7.51 9.98
CA LEU A 129 -18.17 -7.86 8.57
C LEU A 129 -19.22 -8.94 8.23
N ALA A 130 -19.30 -9.99 9.06
CA ALA A 130 -20.30 -11.04 8.91
C ALA A 130 -21.74 -10.55 9.14
N ARG A 131 -21.92 -9.55 10.01
CA ARG A 131 -23.23 -8.94 10.26
C ARG A 131 -23.66 -8.00 9.12
N GLN A 132 -22.73 -7.30 8.49
CA GLN A 132 -23.00 -6.38 7.38
C GLN A 132 -23.22 -7.10 6.05
N ARG A 133 -22.60 -8.28 5.86
CA ARG A 133 -22.72 -9.08 4.61
C ARG A 133 -22.99 -10.56 4.88
N PRO A 134 -24.09 -10.90 5.59
CA PRO A 134 -24.34 -12.27 6.05
C PRO A 134 -24.53 -13.24 4.89
N PHE A 135 -25.19 -12.80 3.81
CA PHE A 135 -25.41 -13.62 2.63
C PHE A 135 -24.12 -13.91 1.86
N THR A 136 -23.17 -12.98 1.81
CA THR A 136 -21.92 -13.18 1.07
C THR A 136 -20.93 -14.05 1.85
N VAL A 137 -20.90 -13.92 3.18
CA VAL A 137 -20.17 -14.86 4.05
C VAL A 137 -20.79 -16.26 3.94
N ALA A 138 -22.11 -16.37 4.07
CA ALA A 138 -22.82 -17.65 3.99
C ALA A 138 -22.66 -18.30 2.61
N SER A 139 -22.75 -17.55 1.51
CA SER A 139 -22.57 -18.09 0.15
C SER A 139 -21.14 -18.56 -0.10
N THR A 140 -20.14 -17.86 0.45
CA THR A 140 -18.73 -18.24 0.31
C THR A 140 -18.42 -19.50 1.11
N LEU A 141 -18.93 -19.60 2.34
CA LEU A 141 -18.82 -20.80 3.17
C LEU A 141 -19.60 -21.99 2.57
N ALA A 142 -20.79 -21.76 2.01
CA ALA A 142 -21.59 -22.79 1.37
C ALA A 142 -20.97 -23.29 0.05
N ALA A 143 -20.34 -22.41 -0.73
CA ALA A 143 -19.63 -22.78 -1.94
C ALA A 143 -18.26 -23.42 -1.67
N ALA A 144 -17.75 -23.33 -0.44
CA ALA A 144 -16.45 -23.85 -0.06
C ALA A 144 -16.25 -25.35 -0.34
N PRO A 145 -17.16 -26.26 0.08
CA PRO A 145 -17.05 -27.68 -0.23
C PRO A 145 -17.15 -27.97 -1.73
N PHE A 146 -17.93 -27.20 -2.50
CA PHE A 146 -18.00 -27.32 -3.96
C PHE A 146 -16.67 -26.94 -4.62
N PHE A 147 -16.02 -25.87 -4.15
CA PHE A 147 -14.69 -25.49 -4.60
C PHE A 147 -13.62 -26.51 -4.21
N ALA A 148 -13.67 -27.04 -2.98
CA ALA A 148 -12.75 -28.08 -2.53
C ALA A 148 -12.86 -29.37 -3.36
N LEU A 149 -14.09 -29.80 -3.68
CA LEU A 149 -14.33 -30.98 -4.49
C LEU A 149 -13.87 -30.77 -5.94
N ARG A 150 -14.22 -29.63 -6.54
CA ARG A 150 -13.84 -29.32 -7.93
C ARG A 150 -12.34 -29.14 -8.11
N ASP A 151 -11.66 -28.47 -7.18
CA ASP A 151 -10.20 -28.27 -7.24
C ASP A 151 -9.43 -29.59 -6.93
N ARG A 152 -10.02 -30.53 -6.16
CA ARG A 152 -9.46 -31.89 -5.97
C ARG A 152 -9.53 -32.76 -7.22
N VAL A 153 -10.58 -32.57 -8.04
CA VAL A 153 -10.81 -33.27 -9.31
C VAL A 153 -9.96 -32.66 -10.44
N ARG A 154 -9.82 -31.34 -10.49
CA ARG A 154 -9.02 -30.62 -11.50
C ARG A 154 -7.56 -30.45 -11.03
N ARG A 155 -6.90 -31.55 -10.67
CA ARG A 155 -5.47 -31.59 -10.31
C ARG A 155 -4.53 -31.57 -11.51
N GLU A 156 -5.08 -31.47 -12.71
CA GLU A 156 -4.33 -31.60 -13.95
C GLU A 156 -4.33 -30.30 -14.75
N HIS A 157 -3.11 -29.92 -15.14
CA HIS A 157 -2.72 -28.96 -16.17
C HIS A 157 -3.19 -27.51 -15.97
N GLU A 158 -2.29 -26.68 -15.43
CA GLU A 158 -2.13 -25.28 -15.83
C GLU A 158 -0.80 -24.75 -15.27
N THR A 159 0.32 -25.30 -15.76
CA THR A 159 1.60 -24.58 -15.78
C THR A 159 1.67 -23.90 -17.13
N ALA A 160 1.04 -22.72 -17.26
CA ALA A 160 1.34 -21.87 -18.39
C ALA A 160 2.83 -21.51 -18.29
N ALA A 161 3.61 -22.00 -19.26
CA ALA A 161 5.00 -21.66 -19.45
C ALA A 161 5.09 -20.18 -19.85
N ALA A 162 4.94 -19.29 -18.88
CA ALA A 162 5.21 -17.89 -19.08
C ALA A 162 6.73 -17.69 -19.06
N ARG A 163 7.22 -17.04 -20.10
CA ARG A 163 8.61 -16.61 -20.20
C ARG A 163 8.82 -15.57 -19.07
N PRO A 164 9.74 -15.79 -18.11
CA PRO A 164 9.90 -14.86 -17.00
C PRO A 164 10.28 -13.48 -17.56
N ALA A 165 9.49 -12.47 -17.23
CA ALA A 165 9.88 -11.09 -17.47
C ALA A 165 11.19 -10.82 -16.69
N PRO A 166 12.13 -10.02 -17.23
CA PRO A 166 13.29 -9.58 -16.47
C PRO A 166 12.81 -8.85 -15.22
N ALA A 167 13.47 -9.08 -14.09
CA ALA A 167 13.13 -8.44 -12.83
C ALA A 167 13.06 -6.91 -13.03
N SER A 168 11.92 -6.31 -12.72
CA SER A 168 11.73 -4.85 -12.78
C SER A 168 12.27 -4.14 -11.54
N ASP A 169 13.09 -4.82 -10.72
CA ASP A 169 13.70 -4.24 -9.54
C ASP A 169 14.78 -3.24 -10.00
N ARG A 170 14.48 -1.94 -9.88
CA ARG A 170 15.26 -0.83 -10.44
C ARG A 170 15.95 0.03 -9.38
N ALA A 171 15.46 0.08 -8.13
CA ALA A 171 16.06 0.87 -7.04
C ALA A 171 15.52 0.47 -5.65
N GLY A 172 15.79 1.30 -4.62
CA GLY A 172 15.35 1.12 -3.23
C GLY A 172 13.84 0.97 -3.05
N GLN A 173 13.05 1.59 -3.92
CA GLN A 173 11.63 1.32 -4.12
C GLN A 173 11.39 0.70 -5.50
N ASN A 174 10.41 -0.20 -5.59
CA ASN A 174 10.03 -0.92 -6.81
C ASN A 174 8.52 -0.97 -6.99
N ALA A 175 8.10 -1.22 -8.23
CA ALA A 175 6.71 -1.40 -8.59
C ALA A 175 6.49 -2.75 -9.27
N LEU A 176 5.39 -3.40 -8.92
CA LEU A 176 4.90 -4.61 -9.55
C LEU A 176 3.50 -4.35 -10.07
N ILE A 177 3.33 -4.54 -11.38
CA ILE A 177 2.04 -4.54 -12.05
C ILE A 177 1.78 -5.97 -12.49
N HIS A 178 0.64 -6.51 -12.10
CA HIS A 178 0.30 -7.90 -12.35
C HIS A 178 -1.11 -8.01 -12.88
N VAL A 179 -1.26 -8.65 -14.04
CA VAL A 179 -2.56 -8.81 -14.71
C VAL A 179 -2.82 -10.27 -14.97
N ALA A 180 -3.84 -10.83 -14.32
CA ALA A 180 -4.26 -12.21 -14.53
C ALA A 180 -5.74 -12.30 -14.89
N ARG A 181 -6.09 -13.22 -15.77
CA ARG A 181 -7.49 -13.54 -16.10
C ARG A 181 -8.13 -14.30 -14.94
N LEU A 182 -9.37 -13.99 -14.62
CA LEU A 182 -10.18 -14.79 -13.73
C LEU A 182 -10.60 -16.06 -14.46
N ARG A 183 -10.62 -17.18 -13.72
CA ARG A 183 -11.17 -18.42 -14.24
C ARG A 183 -12.68 -18.26 -14.45
N PRO A 184 -13.23 -18.82 -15.54
CA PRO A 184 -14.64 -18.63 -15.87
C PRO A 184 -15.58 -19.19 -14.79
N GLY A 185 -16.72 -18.51 -14.63
CA GLY A 185 -17.86 -18.99 -13.84
C GLY A 185 -18.37 -17.96 -12.83
N LYS A 186 -19.70 -17.77 -12.80
CA LYS A 186 -20.38 -16.78 -11.95
C LYS A 186 -20.05 -16.92 -10.46
N LEU A 187 -19.89 -18.15 -9.96
CA LEU A 187 -19.50 -18.40 -8.57
C LEU A 187 -18.08 -17.91 -8.24
N ARG A 188 -17.11 -18.12 -9.14
CA ARG A 188 -15.73 -17.62 -8.93
C ARG A 188 -15.70 -16.10 -8.98
N ARG A 189 -16.47 -15.49 -9.90
CA ARG A 189 -16.64 -14.04 -9.97
C ARG A 189 -17.19 -13.48 -8.64
N SER A 190 -18.28 -14.03 -8.12
CA SER A 190 -18.82 -13.58 -6.83
C SER A 190 -17.83 -13.78 -5.67
N ALA A 191 -17.09 -14.89 -5.67
CA ALA A 191 -16.10 -15.18 -4.63
C ALA A 191 -14.92 -14.20 -4.64
N VAL A 192 -14.38 -13.83 -5.80
CA VAL A 192 -13.28 -12.86 -5.87
C VAL A 192 -13.72 -11.46 -5.44
N HIS A 193 -14.93 -11.01 -5.82
CA HIS A 193 -15.47 -9.74 -5.32
C HIS A 193 -15.61 -9.74 -3.79
N PHE A 194 -16.08 -10.86 -3.22
CA PHE A 194 -16.19 -11.00 -1.78
C PHE A 194 -14.82 -11.03 -1.09
N ALA A 195 -13.85 -11.74 -1.63
CA ALA A 195 -12.49 -11.79 -1.12
C ALA A 195 -11.84 -10.40 -1.11
N LEU A 196 -11.99 -9.65 -2.21
CA LEU A 196 -11.49 -8.28 -2.33
C LEU A 196 -12.14 -7.36 -1.30
N ALA A 197 -13.46 -7.44 -1.11
CA ALA A 197 -14.14 -6.68 -0.08
C ALA A 197 -13.67 -7.04 1.34
N CYS A 198 -13.49 -8.33 1.64
CA CYS A 198 -12.95 -8.76 2.92
C CYS A 198 -11.54 -8.20 3.17
N VAL A 199 -10.70 -8.19 2.15
CA VAL A 199 -9.34 -7.62 2.24
C VAL A 199 -9.39 -6.11 2.43
N HIS A 200 -10.24 -5.40 1.67
CA HIS A 200 -10.46 -3.96 1.83
C HIS A 200 -10.83 -3.61 3.28
N ASP A 201 -11.82 -4.31 3.84
CA ASP A 201 -12.32 -4.05 5.19
C ASP A 201 -11.31 -4.48 6.27
N LEU A 202 -10.60 -5.60 6.07
CA LEU A 202 -9.55 -6.06 7.00
C LEU A 202 -8.38 -5.09 7.05
N VAL A 203 -7.96 -4.55 5.92
CA VAL A 203 -6.87 -3.58 5.85
C VAL A 203 -7.25 -2.29 6.55
N ARG A 204 -8.47 -1.78 6.34
CA ARG A 204 -8.99 -0.59 7.05
C ARG A 204 -9.05 -0.80 8.57
N ALA A 205 -9.40 -1.99 9.01
CA ALA A 205 -9.51 -2.33 10.42
C ALA A 205 -8.16 -2.45 11.13
N ARG A 206 -7.10 -2.85 10.41
CA ARG A 206 -5.77 -3.06 10.97
C ARG A 206 -5.05 -1.73 11.11
N ARG A 207 -4.28 -1.60 12.18
CA ARG A 207 -3.31 -0.52 12.30
C ARG A 207 -1.99 -0.88 11.57
N PRO A 208 -1.23 0.09 11.02
CA PRO A 208 0.00 -0.18 10.27
C PRO A 208 1.08 -0.81 11.15
N ASP A 209 1.17 -0.36 12.41
CA ASP A 209 1.99 -0.94 13.47
C ASP A 209 1.58 -2.39 13.83
N ALA A 210 0.33 -2.77 13.53
CA ALA A 210 -0.18 -4.12 13.71
C ALA A 210 -0.02 -5.02 12.46
N LEU A 211 0.44 -4.46 11.33
CA LEU A 211 0.92 -5.29 10.23
C LEU A 211 2.27 -5.88 10.65
N PRO A 212 2.54 -7.15 10.32
CA PRO A 212 3.90 -7.69 10.45
C PRO A 212 4.90 -6.71 9.84
N ALA A 213 5.97 -6.37 10.57
CA ALA A 213 6.99 -5.43 10.10
C ALA A 213 7.51 -5.79 8.69
N ALA A 214 7.52 -7.08 8.37
CA ALA A 214 7.87 -7.60 7.07
C ALA A 214 6.92 -7.19 5.91
N LEU A 215 5.63 -6.97 6.20
CA LEU A 215 4.65 -6.38 5.29
C LEU A 215 4.71 -4.85 5.29
N GLY A 216 5.35 -4.25 6.29
CA GLY A 216 5.66 -2.81 6.39
C GLY A 216 6.72 -2.33 5.39
N ARG A 217 6.88 -3.04 4.27
CA ARG A 217 7.68 -2.64 3.09
C ARG A 217 6.79 -2.23 1.92
N ILE A 218 5.47 -2.40 2.03
CA ILE A 218 4.52 -2.09 0.97
C ILE A 218 4.03 -0.66 1.15
N HIS A 219 4.44 0.25 0.27
CA HIS A 219 3.97 1.63 0.25
C HIS A 219 2.48 1.69 -0.04
N CYS A 220 2.09 1.05 -1.14
CA CYS A 220 0.72 0.94 -1.57
C CYS A 220 0.51 -0.38 -2.32
N ALA A 221 -0.63 -1.05 -2.12
CA ALA A 221 -1.09 -2.06 -3.05
C ALA A 221 -2.58 -1.89 -3.33
N ALA A 222 -2.98 -2.15 -4.58
CA ALA A 222 -4.34 -1.97 -5.03
C ALA A 222 -4.77 -3.10 -5.94
N TRP A 223 -6.06 -3.44 -5.85
CA TRP A 223 -6.71 -4.43 -6.70
C TRP A 223 -7.86 -3.78 -7.45
N THR A 224 -7.92 -4.03 -8.75
CA THR A 224 -8.97 -3.53 -9.64
C THR A 224 -9.44 -4.66 -10.54
N LEU A 225 -10.75 -4.78 -10.72
CA LEU A 225 -11.30 -5.68 -11.72
C LEU A 225 -11.50 -4.92 -13.03
N LEU A 226 -10.73 -5.31 -14.05
CA LEU A 226 -10.83 -4.75 -15.39
C LEU A 226 -11.97 -5.43 -16.17
N PRO A 227 -12.53 -4.75 -17.18
CA PRO A 227 -13.42 -5.38 -18.15
C PRO A 227 -12.82 -6.65 -18.77
N GLY A 228 -13.67 -7.63 -19.06
CA GLY A 228 -13.26 -8.92 -19.62
C GLY A 228 -12.69 -9.91 -18.59
N GLU A 229 -13.17 -9.86 -17.34
CA GLU A 229 -12.78 -10.80 -16.27
C GLU A 229 -11.28 -10.82 -15.98
N ARG A 230 -10.64 -9.65 -15.90
CA ARG A 230 -9.21 -9.56 -15.57
C ARG A 230 -9.02 -8.88 -14.21
N LEU A 231 -8.12 -9.42 -13.40
CA LEU A 231 -7.67 -8.83 -12.16
C LEU A 231 -6.37 -8.07 -12.40
N LEU A 232 -6.40 -6.77 -12.16
CA LEU A 232 -5.22 -5.92 -12.07
C LEU A 232 -4.83 -5.81 -10.59
N PHE A 233 -3.58 -6.13 -10.31
CA PHE A 233 -2.93 -5.85 -9.05
C PHE A 233 -1.73 -4.94 -9.29
N THR A 234 -1.64 -3.87 -8.52
CA THR A 234 -0.50 -2.95 -8.55
C THR A 234 0.04 -2.80 -7.15
N MET A 235 1.35 -2.85 -6.99
CA MET A 235 2.01 -2.67 -5.71
C MET A 235 3.28 -1.86 -5.86
N THR A 236 3.53 -0.95 -4.92
CA THR A 236 4.82 -0.30 -4.71
C THR A 236 5.41 -0.75 -3.38
N TYR A 237 6.69 -1.08 -3.37
CA TYR A 237 7.34 -1.70 -2.20
C TYR A 237 8.84 -1.42 -2.12
N ASP A 238 9.41 -1.58 -0.93
CA ASP A 238 10.83 -1.43 -0.66
C ASP A 238 11.64 -2.69 -0.96
N GLY A 239 12.84 -2.50 -1.51
CA GLY A 239 13.78 -3.56 -1.84
C GLY A 239 13.26 -4.48 -2.96
N SER A 240 13.83 -5.68 -3.07
CA SER A 240 13.47 -6.61 -4.14
C SER A 240 12.28 -7.48 -3.79
N PHE A 241 11.56 -7.95 -4.83
CA PHE A 241 10.50 -8.94 -4.62
C PHE A 241 11.03 -10.24 -4.02
N GLU A 242 12.32 -10.52 -4.18
CA GLU A 242 12.99 -11.69 -3.60
C GLU A 242 13.04 -11.65 -2.07
N VAL A 243 13.04 -10.45 -1.49
CA VAL A 243 12.95 -10.24 -0.04
C VAL A 243 11.49 -10.18 0.42
N LEU A 244 10.63 -9.49 -0.33
CA LEU A 244 9.22 -9.30 0.05
C LEU A 244 8.36 -10.56 -0.14
N GLY A 245 8.59 -11.31 -1.21
CA GLY A 245 7.80 -12.48 -1.61
C GLY A 245 7.68 -13.55 -0.52
N PRO A 246 8.79 -13.99 0.13
CA PRO A 246 8.74 -14.95 1.23
C PRO A 246 7.88 -14.46 2.40
N GLU A 247 7.95 -13.18 2.70
CA GLU A 247 7.19 -12.55 3.79
C GLU A 247 5.70 -12.47 3.48
N LEU A 248 5.34 -12.16 2.22
CA LEU A 248 3.97 -12.25 1.72
C LEU A 248 3.43 -13.68 1.85
N ALA A 249 4.20 -14.68 1.42
CA ALA A 249 3.82 -16.09 1.47
C ALA A 249 3.62 -16.60 2.90
N LYS A 250 4.42 -16.11 3.85
CA LYS A 250 4.37 -16.46 5.27
C LYS A 250 3.24 -15.75 6.01
N HIS A 251 3.08 -14.44 5.81
CA HIS A 251 2.21 -13.60 6.63
C HIS A 251 0.84 -13.30 6.02
N ALA A 252 0.67 -13.44 4.70
CA ALA A 252 -0.59 -13.22 4.00
C ALA A 252 -1.10 -14.40 3.14
N PRO A 253 -0.83 -15.69 3.44
CA PRO A 253 -1.16 -16.80 2.54
C PRO A 253 -2.67 -16.92 2.26
N ARG A 254 -3.51 -16.59 3.24
CA ARG A 254 -4.97 -16.63 3.10
C ARG A 254 -5.49 -15.56 2.14
N ALA A 255 -4.98 -14.33 2.25
CA ALA A 255 -5.38 -13.23 1.36
C ALA A 255 -4.94 -13.52 -0.08
N ILE A 256 -3.70 -13.98 -0.25
CA ILE A 256 -3.16 -14.34 -1.56
C ILE A 256 -4.03 -15.41 -2.22
N ARG A 257 -4.39 -16.48 -1.50
CA ARG A 257 -5.23 -17.55 -2.06
C ARG A 257 -6.68 -17.12 -2.29
N ALA A 258 -7.25 -16.33 -1.39
CA ALA A 258 -8.62 -15.86 -1.52
C ALA A 258 -8.82 -14.96 -2.75
N ILE A 259 -7.79 -14.23 -3.17
CA ILE A 259 -7.85 -13.37 -4.35
C ILE A 259 -7.37 -14.14 -5.60
N TRP A 260 -6.11 -14.58 -5.62
CA TRP A 260 -5.50 -15.17 -6.81
C TRP A 260 -5.87 -16.64 -7.03
N GLY A 261 -6.45 -17.34 -6.05
CA GLY A 261 -7.02 -18.68 -6.26
C GLY A 261 -8.18 -18.72 -7.28
N HIS A 262 -8.70 -17.55 -7.66
CA HIS A 262 -9.69 -17.40 -8.71
C HIS A 262 -9.11 -17.02 -10.08
N THR A 263 -7.79 -16.85 -10.22
CA THR A 263 -7.14 -16.50 -11.50
C THR A 263 -6.57 -17.72 -12.21
N GLU A 264 -6.42 -17.62 -13.53
CA GLU A 264 -5.67 -18.55 -14.37
C GLU A 264 -4.19 -18.55 -13.96
N GLY A 265 -3.50 -19.69 -14.08
CA GLY A 265 -2.06 -19.83 -13.80
C GLY A 265 -1.63 -19.74 -12.33
N PHE A 266 -2.48 -19.28 -11.41
CA PHE A 266 -2.25 -19.44 -9.97
C PHE A 266 -2.45 -20.92 -9.63
N GLY A 267 -1.42 -21.56 -9.06
CA GLY A 267 -1.44 -23.01 -8.79
C GLY A 267 -2.71 -23.47 -8.06
N ALA A 268 -3.07 -24.75 -8.20
CA ALA A 268 -4.31 -25.33 -7.67
C ALA A 268 -4.47 -25.32 -6.12
N ALA A 269 -3.67 -24.53 -5.41
CA ALA A 269 -3.79 -24.27 -3.99
C ALA A 269 -5.10 -23.51 -3.71
N SER A 270 -6.18 -24.28 -3.60
CA SER A 270 -7.52 -24.01 -3.11
C SER A 270 -7.83 -22.54 -2.80
N CYS A 271 -8.85 -22.02 -3.47
CA CYS A 271 -9.45 -20.70 -3.23
C CYS A 271 -10.07 -20.53 -1.82
N LEU A 272 -9.84 -21.46 -0.89
CA LEU A 272 -10.35 -21.42 0.47
C LEU A 272 -9.34 -20.83 1.46
N PRO A 273 -9.81 -19.99 2.41
CA PRO A 273 -9.00 -19.49 3.52
C PRO A 273 -8.64 -20.57 4.56
N LEU A 274 -9.23 -21.77 4.46
CA LEU A 274 -9.08 -22.89 5.38
C LEU A 274 -8.20 -23.98 4.76
N GLY A 275 -6.89 -23.93 5.05
CA GLY A 275 -5.97 -25.06 4.87
C GLY A 275 -4.98 -24.90 3.70
N GLY A 276 -3.72 -24.58 4.03
CA GLY A 276 -2.53 -24.66 3.17
C GLY A 276 -1.68 -23.39 3.11
N GLY A 277 -0.35 -23.54 3.14
CA GLY A 277 0.58 -22.44 2.90
C GLY A 277 0.63 -22.04 1.42
N VAL A 278 1.21 -20.89 1.13
CA VAL A 278 1.61 -20.50 -0.23
C VAL A 278 3.09 -20.81 -0.36
N GLY A 279 3.47 -21.69 -1.28
CA GLY A 279 4.88 -21.97 -1.54
C GLY A 279 5.53 -20.79 -2.27
N ILE A 280 6.68 -20.33 -1.76
CA ILE A 280 7.37 -19.15 -2.32
C ILE A 280 7.73 -19.32 -3.79
N ASP A 281 8.21 -20.50 -4.21
CA ASP A 281 8.61 -20.71 -5.61
C ASP A 281 7.42 -20.66 -6.56
N GLY A 282 6.25 -21.14 -6.12
CA GLY A 282 5.01 -21.06 -6.88
C GLY A 282 4.53 -19.61 -6.99
N LEU A 283 4.57 -18.86 -5.89
CA LEU A 283 4.23 -17.45 -5.87
C LEU A 283 5.16 -16.62 -6.76
N ARG A 284 6.48 -16.87 -6.70
CA ARG A 284 7.47 -16.21 -7.54
C ARG A 284 7.19 -16.48 -9.02
N ARG A 285 7.05 -17.75 -9.40
CA ARG A 285 6.74 -18.11 -10.81
C ARG A 285 5.46 -17.46 -11.29
N PHE A 286 4.41 -17.49 -10.47
CA PHE A 286 3.14 -16.86 -10.80
C PHE A 286 3.27 -15.34 -10.95
N ALA A 287 3.92 -14.67 -10.00
CA ALA A 287 4.12 -13.23 -10.03
C ALA A 287 4.84 -12.81 -11.32
N ARG A 288 5.94 -13.49 -11.66
CA ARG A 288 6.73 -13.21 -12.89
C ARG A 288 6.00 -13.58 -14.19
N ALA A 289 5.13 -14.58 -14.15
CA ALA A 289 4.41 -15.06 -15.32
C ALA A 289 3.36 -14.06 -15.84
N PHE A 290 2.75 -13.31 -14.93
CA PHE A 290 1.66 -12.38 -15.21
C PHE A 290 2.05 -10.93 -14.90
N GLU A 291 3.35 -10.67 -14.72
CA GLU A 291 3.91 -9.34 -14.56
C GLU A 291 3.83 -8.57 -15.87
N VAL A 292 3.38 -7.33 -15.79
CA VAL A 292 3.40 -6.38 -16.91
C VAL A 292 4.47 -5.33 -16.59
N PRO A 293 5.57 -5.25 -17.36
CA PRO A 293 6.59 -4.27 -17.10
C PRO A 293 6.05 -2.84 -17.17
N ALA A 294 6.26 -2.07 -16.11
CA ALA A 294 5.94 -0.65 -16.12
C ALA A 294 6.84 0.08 -17.13
N GLN A 295 6.24 0.71 -18.13
CA GLN A 295 6.93 1.56 -19.12
C GLN A 295 7.52 2.80 -18.43
N ILE A 296 6.72 3.44 -17.59
CA ILE A 296 7.12 4.55 -16.72
C ILE A 296 6.57 4.24 -15.33
N TRP A 297 7.39 4.50 -14.30
CA TRP A 297 6.96 4.43 -12.92
C TRP A 297 7.52 5.65 -12.17
N TYR A 298 6.69 6.25 -11.33
CA TYR A 298 6.99 7.45 -10.57
C TYR A 298 6.86 7.16 -9.08
N SER A 299 7.83 7.65 -8.30
CA SER A 299 7.74 7.77 -6.85
C SER A 299 7.99 9.23 -6.48
N ALA A 300 7.14 9.78 -5.61
CA ALA A 300 7.29 11.16 -5.13
C ALA A 300 8.43 11.30 -4.10
N TYR A 301 8.85 10.19 -3.48
CA TYR A 301 9.86 10.14 -2.43
C TYR A 301 10.71 8.88 -2.62
N PRO A 302 11.48 8.76 -3.72
CA PRO A 302 12.15 7.52 -4.10
C PRO A 302 13.16 7.00 -3.08
N ASP A 303 13.68 7.88 -2.23
CA ASP A 303 14.74 7.59 -1.26
C ASP A 303 14.21 7.24 0.14
N LEU A 304 12.88 7.28 0.36
CA LEU A 304 12.28 7.00 1.67
C LEU A 304 11.63 5.61 1.68
N THR A 305 12.09 4.70 2.54
CA THR A 305 11.37 3.44 2.76
C THR A 305 10.10 3.67 3.58
N VAL A 306 9.18 2.70 3.60
CA VAL A 306 8.00 2.76 4.50
C VAL A 306 8.45 2.89 5.96
N ALA A 307 9.55 2.25 6.34
CA ALA A 307 10.13 2.37 7.68
C ALA A 307 10.60 3.80 7.96
N ASP A 308 11.26 4.46 7.00
CA ASP A 308 11.67 5.86 7.14
C ASP A 308 10.47 6.78 7.25
N VAL A 309 9.46 6.58 6.40
CA VAL A 309 8.20 7.35 6.47
C VAL A 309 7.55 7.24 7.85
N LEU A 310 7.44 6.03 8.38
CA LEU A 310 6.84 5.80 9.70
C LEU A 310 7.70 6.35 10.84
N ARG A 311 9.03 6.22 10.75
CA ARG A 311 9.98 6.76 11.73
C ARG A 311 9.91 8.28 11.77
N ASN A 312 9.98 8.93 10.61
CA ASN A 312 9.94 10.39 10.48
C ASN A 312 8.58 10.95 10.95
N HIS A 313 7.50 10.25 10.64
CA HIS A 313 6.18 10.55 11.17
C HIS A 313 6.15 10.48 12.70
N HIS A 314 6.70 9.41 13.28
CA HIS A 314 6.75 9.23 14.73
C HIS A 314 7.59 10.32 15.41
N LEU A 315 8.72 10.69 14.80
CA LEU A 315 9.57 11.80 15.23
C LEU A 315 8.75 13.11 15.30
N ARG A 316 8.02 13.46 14.24
CA ARG A 316 7.16 14.67 14.25
C ARG A 316 6.12 14.62 15.37
N GLU A 317 5.42 13.50 15.53
CA GLU A 317 4.38 13.36 16.56
C GLU A 317 4.93 13.52 17.97
N LEU A 318 6.13 12.99 18.25
CA LEU A 318 6.81 13.16 19.54
C LEU A 318 7.29 14.60 19.77
N LEU A 319 7.81 15.28 18.74
CA LEU A 319 8.20 16.69 18.83
C LEU A 319 6.98 17.61 19.05
N ALA A 320 5.82 17.21 18.54
CA ALA A 320 4.56 17.94 18.69
C ALA A 320 3.77 17.58 19.97
N SER A 321 4.19 16.55 20.72
CA SER A 321 3.55 16.14 21.97
C SER A 321 4.06 16.95 23.16
N ASP A 322 3.35 16.83 24.28
CA ASP A 322 3.85 17.32 25.55
C ASP A 322 5.07 16.49 25.96
N LEU A 323 6.12 17.16 26.43
CA LEU A 323 7.35 16.49 26.85
C LEU A 323 7.20 15.97 28.27
N ASP A 324 7.28 14.66 28.41
CA ASP A 324 7.41 13.93 29.65
C ASP A 324 8.57 12.93 29.55
N ALA A 325 8.86 12.22 30.64
CA ALA A 325 9.97 11.26 30.64
C ALA A 325 9.80 10.15 29.58
N ALA A 326 8.56 9.75 29.29
CA ALA A 326 8.27 8.66 28.35
C ALA A 326 8.46 9.10 26.90
N SER A 327 7.86 10.22 26.50
CA SER A 327 8.01 10.83 25.17
C SER A 327 9.44 11.29 24.91
N ALA A 328 10.13 11.83 25.91
CA ALA A 328 11.55 12.20 25.78
C ALA A 328 12.44 10.96 25.59
N SER A 329 12.18 9.86 26.31
CA SER A 329 12.89 8.61 26.11
C SER A 329 12.60 7.98 24.75
N ALA A 330 11.35 8.04 24.29
CA ALA A 330 10.96 7.54 22.97
C ALA A 330 11.63 8.36 21.85
N LEU A 331 11.63 9.70 21.99
CA LEU A 331 12.28 10.59 21.06
C LEU A 331 13.77 10.27 20.99
N SER A 332 14.45 10.21 22.14
CA SER A 332 15.87 9.88 22.21
C SER A 332 16.22 8.51 21.66
N ALA A 333 15.28 7.57 21.56
CA ALA A 333 15.51 6.25 20.97
C ALA A 333 15.38 6.25 19.43
N LEU A 334 14.81 7.30 18.84
CA LEU A 334 14.69 7.48 17.39
C LEU A 334 15.84 8.27 16.77
N LEU A 335 16.57 9.04 17.60
CA LEU A 335 17.71 9.87 17.25
C LEU A 335 18.99 9.05 17.25
#